data_AF-A0A971FUZ5-F1
#
_entry.id   AF-A0A971FUZ5-F1
#
_cell.length_a   1.000
_cell.length_b   1.000
_cell.length_c   1.000
_cell.angle_alpha   90.00
_cell.angle_beta   90.00
_cell.angle_gamma   90.00
#
_symmetry.space_group_name_H-M   'P 1'
#
loop_
_entity.id
_entity.type
_entity.pdbx_description
1 polymer ?
#
loop_
_entity_poly.entity_id
_entity_poly.type
_entity_poly.pdbx_seq_one_letter_code
_entity_poly.pdbx_strand_id
1 'polypeptide(L)'
;MSKRKITCEIYSYGVYDKWNRQSKAIPKLMDITTRIPIVPETEFGYVLKIKGAKGKVLEFIMDHPPMTDENGKSMPPFEGTCFVDSNDFEFFLGDTVWEPYEQM
;
A
#
# COMPACT_ATOMS: atom_id res chain seq x y z
N MET A 1 -6.99 -29.44 -17.05
CA MET A 1 -5.92 -28.54 -16.55
C MET A 1 -6.42 -27.84 -15.30
N SER A 2 -5.84 -28.14 -14.15
CA SER A 2 -6.18 -27.46 -12.89
C SER A 2 -5.87 -25.97 -13.03
N LYS A 3 -6.88 -25.10 -12.86
CA LYS A 3 -6.65 -23.65 -12.76
C LYS A 3 -5.59 -23.42 -11.69
N ARG A 4 -4.48 -22.75 -12.02
CA ARG A 4 -3.48 -22.37 -11.03
C ARG A 4 -4.19 -21.52 -9.98
N LYS A 5 -4.18 -21.98 -8.73
CA LYS A 5 -4.81 -21.26 -7.62
C LYS A 5 -3.97 -20.03 -7.32
N ILE A 6 -4.56 -18.85 -7.46
CA ILE A 6 -3.95 -17.60 -6.99
C ILE A 6 -4.09 -17.57 -5.47
N THR A 7 -3.02 -17.25 -4.77
CA THR A 7 -3.04 -17.04 -3.31
C THR A 7 -2.48 -15.68 -3.00
N CYS A 8 -3.17 -14.95 -2.12
CA CYS A 8 -2.75 -13.64 -1.64
C CYS A 8 -2.66 -13.72 -0.11
N GLU A 9 -1.53 -13.30 0.46
CA GLU A 9 -1.29 -13.27 1.90
C GLU A 9 -0.69 -11.92 2.30
N ILE A 10 -1.13 -11.36 3.42
CA ILE A 10 -0.46 -10.20 4.03
C ILE A 10 0.82 -10.72 4.68
N TYR A 11 1.96 -10.29 4.16
CA TYR A 11 3.28 -10.66 4.67
C TYR A 11 3.68 -9.82 5.89
N SER A 12 3.44 -8.50 5.81
CA SER A 12 3.72 -7.56 6.90
C SER A 12 2.80 -6.35 6.80
N TYR A 13 2.56 -5.67 7.91
CA TYR A 13 1.78 -4.43 7.97
C TYR A 13 2.28 -3.55 9.11
N GLY A 14 2.05 -2.24 8.99
CA GLY A 14 2.38 -1.26 10.02
C GLY A 14 3.17 -0.08 9.47
N VAL A 15 4.11 0.42 10.25
CA VAL A 15 4.95 1.57 9.91
C VAL A 15 6.22 1.09 9.21
N TYR A 16 6.55 1.75 8.11
CA TYR A 16 7.71 1.44 7.28
C TYR A 16 8.69 2.61 7.26
N ASP A 17 9.95 2.29 6.97
CA ASP A 17 10.98 3.29 6.70
C ASP A 17 10.70 4.00 5.35
N LYS A 18 11.23 5.21 5.17
CA LYS A 18 10.96 6.04 3.98
C LYS A 18 11.23 5.28 2.68
N TRP A 19 10.26 5.29 1.78
CA TRP A 19 10.33 4.66 0.47
C TRP A 19 11.38 5.36 -0.38
N ASN A 20 12.44 4.64 -0.68
CA ASN A 20 13.43 5.12 -1.64
C ASN A 20 12.93 4.89 -3.07
N ARG A 21 12.43 5.94 -3.73
CA ARG A 21 11.92 5.90 -5.12
C ARG A 21 12.94 5.42 -6.15
N GLN A 22 14.24 5.45 -5.84
CA GLN A 22 15.30 4.95 -6.71
C GLN A 22 15.55 3.45 -6.56
N SER A 23 15.02 2.83 -5.50
CA SER A 23 15.14 1.41 -5.23
C SER A 23 13.87 0.65 -5.61
N LYS A 24 14.05 -0.55 -6.16
CA LYS A 24 12.96 -1.52 -6.35
C LYS A 24 12.69 -2.35 -5.09
N ALA A 25 13.43 -2.10 -4.00
CA ALA A 25 13.28 -2.85 -2.77
C ALA A 25 12.01 -2.43 -2.02
N ILE A 26 11.35 -3.41 -1.41
CA ILE A 26 10.26 -3.20 -0.46
C ILE A 26 10.83 -2.43 0.75
N PRO A 27 10.11 -1.41 1.27
CA PRO A 27 10.56 -0.62 2.40
C PRO A 27 10.68 -1.50 3.63
N LYS A 28 11.57 -1.10 4.54
CA LYS A 28 11.85 -1.87 5.75
C LYS A 28 10.71 -1.65 6.75
N LEU A 29 10.13 -2.74 7.25
CA LEU A 29 9.17 -2.67 8.35
C LEU A 29 9.86 -2.18 9.63
N MET A 30 9.31 -1.13 10.22
CA MET A 30 9.83 -0.50 11.44
C MET A 30 9.02 -0.93 12.66
N ASP A 31 7.69 -0.95 12.54
CA ASP A 31 6.80 -1.35 13.63
C ASP A 31 5.56 -2.08 13.11
N ILE A 32 5.17 -3.17 13.77
CA ILE A 32 3.94 -3.92 13.46
C ILE A 32 2.82 -3.33 14.30
N THR A 33 2.03 -2.46 13.68
CA THR A 33 0.96 -1.75 14.37
C THR A 33 -0.19 -1.43 13.41
N THR A 34 -1.39 -1.29 13.96
CA THR A 34 -2.55 -0.71 13.26
C THR A 34 -2.83 0.72 13.72
N ARG A 35 -2.05 1.23 14.66
CA ARG A 35 -2.10 2.60 15.17
C ARG A 35 -0.95 3.38 14.56
N ILE A 36 -1.28 4.20 13.56
CA ILE A 36 -0.29 5.02 12.86
C ILE A 36 -0.15 6.35 13.60
N PRO A 37 1.07 6.74 14.00
CA PRO A 37 1.28 8.06 14.58
C PRO A 37 1.07 9.14 13.52
N ILE A 38 0.33 10.19 13.87
CA ILE A 38 0.12 11.36 13.00
C ILE A 38 1.37 12.24 13.10
N VAL A 39 2.44 11.78 12.47
CA VAL A 39 3.72 12.49 12.36
C VAL A 39 4.02 12.65 10.87
N PRO A 40 4.31 13.87 10.38
CA PRO A 40 4.58 14.09 8.96
C PRO A 40 5.64 13.14 8.41
N GLU A 41 5.44 12.71 7.16
CA GLU A 41 6.34 11.77 6.47
C GLU A 41 6.40 10.35 7.08
N THR A 42 5.50 10.01 8.02
CA THR A 42 5.36 8.62 8.47
C THR A 42 4.77 7.79 7.34
N GLU A 43 5.52 6.81 6.86
CA GLU A 43 5.03 5.85 5.87
C GLU A 43 4.43 4.63 6.55
N PHE A 44 3.27 4.20 6.06
CA PHE A 44 2.57 3.06 6.60
C PHE A 44 1.85 2.29 5.50
N GLY A 45 1.56 1.03 5.76
CA GLY A 45 0.89 0.19 4.78
C GLY A 45 1.06 -1.29 5.07
N TYR A 46 1.12 -2.08 4.01
CA TYR A 46 1.35 -3.52 4.10
C TYR A 46 2.01 -4.07 2.84
N VAL A 47 2.66 -5.22 3.01
CA VAL A 47 3.25 -6.00 1.92
C VAL A 47 2.35 -7.20 1.67
N LEU A 48 1.88 -7.34 0.43
CA LEU A 48 1.20 -8.53 -0.06
C LEU A 48 2.19 -9.47 -0.72
N LYS A 49 2.06 -10.77 -0.43
CA LYS A 49 2.64 -11.84 -1.21
C LYS A 49 1.56 -12.47 -2.08
N ILE A 50 1.76 -12.38 -3.39
CA ILE A 50 0.84 -12.88 -4.39
C ILE A 50 1.54 -14.01 -5.15
N LYS A 51 0.96 -15.21 -5.09
CA LYS A 51 1.48 -16.38 -5.79
C LYS A 51 0.55 -16.85 -6.90
N GLY A 52 1.14 -17.29 -8.01
CA GLY A 52 0.42 -17.88 -9.15
C GLY A 52 -0.35 -16.88 -10.03
N ALA A 53 -0.11 -15.57 -9.87
CA ALA A 53 -0.78 -14.51 -10.62
C ALA A 53 0.07 -13.90 -11.76
N LYS A 54 1.19 -14.53 -12.15
CA LYS A 54 2.05 -14.03 -13.24
C LYS A 54 1.25 -13.77 -14.52
N GLY A 55 1.43 -12.59 -15.12
CA GLY A 55 0.74 -12.15 -16.32
C GLY A 55 -0.67 -11.62 -16.08
N LYS A 56 -1.06 -11.39 -14.82
CA LYS A 56 -2.32 -10.72 -14.44
C LYS A 56 -2.06 -9.27 -14.06
N VAL A 57 -3.12 -8.48 -14.05
CA VAL A 57 -3.15 -7.12 -13.51
C VAL A 57 -3.79 -7.18 -12.13
N LEU A 58 -3.09 -6.64 -11.14
CA LEU A 58 -3.62 -6.34 -9.83
C LEU A 58 -4.30 -4.97 -9.89
N GLU A 59 -5.55 -4.90 -9.47
CA GLU A 59 -6.30 -3.65 -9.30
C GLU A 59 -6.51 -3.44 -7.80
N PHE A 60 -6.28 -2.23 -7.31
CA PHE A 60 -6.41 -1.93 -5.89
C PHE A 60 -7.03 -0.55 -5.67
N ILE A 61 -7.73 -0.43 -4.55
CA ILE A 61 -8.35 0.81 -4.07
C ILE A 61 -7.90 0.98 -2.61
N MET A 62 -7.50 2.19 -2.24
CA MET A 62 -7.20 2.59 -0.87
C MET A 62 -8.21 3.63 -0.43
N ASP A 63 -9.07 3.23 0.49
CA ASP A 63 -9.94 4.16 1.20
C ASP A 63 -9.14 4.86 2.29
N HIS A 64 -9.06 6.18 2.23
CA HIS A 64 -8.49 7.01 3.28
C HIS A 64 -9.62 7.68 4.09
N PRO A 65 -9.34 8.17 5.31
CA PRO A 65 -10.30 8.97 6.06
C PRO A 65 -10.88 10.11 5.21
N PRO A 66 -12.14 10.53 5.45
CA PRO A 66 -12.78 11.60 4.71
C PRO A 66 -12.06 12.92 5.00
N MET A 67 -11.15 13.26 4.11
CA MET A 67 -10.37 14.49 4.16
C MET A 67 -10.83 15.40 3.03
N THR A 68 -10.69 16.71 3.26
CA THR A 68 -11.06 17.73 2.29
C THR A 68 -9.81 18.40 1.73
N ASP A 69 -9.82 18.70 0.44
CA ASP A 69 -8.80 19.57 -0.15
C ASP A 69 -8.91 21.02 0.38
N GLU A 70 -8.00 21.89 -0.06
CA GLU A 70 -8.01 23.33 0.30
C GLU A 70 -9.30 24.06 -0.09
N ASN A 71 -10.10 23.48 -1.00
CA ASN A 71 -11.37 24.03 -1.46
C ASN A 71 -12.58 23.42 -0.72
N GLY A 72 -12.35 22.58 0.30
CA GLY A 72 -13.40 21.91 1.07
C GLY A 72 -14.05 20.73 0.35
N LYS A 73 -13.46 20.25 -0.75
CA LYS A 73 -14.00 19.12 -1.51
C LYS A 73 -13.46 17.80 -0.95
N SER A 74 -14.34 16.82 -0.74
CA SER A 74 -13.95 15.47 -0.33
C SER A 74 -13.00 14.85 -1.35
N MET A 75 -11.89 14.31 -0.88
CA MET A 75 -10.96 13.60 -1.73
C MET A 75 -11.46 12.17 -2.04
N PRO A 76 -11.34 11.72 -3.29
CA PRO A 76 -11.72 10.37 -3.68
C PRO A 76 -10.66 9.34 -3.22
N PRO A 77 -11.06 8.08 -3.01
CA PRO A 77 -10.13 6.98 -2.75
C PRO A 77 -9.02 6.91 -3.80
N PHE A 78 -7.87 6.37 -3.41
CA PHE A 78 -6.79 6.14 -4.36
C PHE A 78 -6.99 4.83 -5.10
N GLU A 79 -7.06 4.87 -6.42
CA GLU A 79 -7.17 3.68 -7.27
C GLU A 79 -5.88 3.48 -8.06
N GLY A 80 -5.47 2.22 -8.23
CA GLY A 80 -4.25 1.88 -8.95
C GLY A 80 -4.26 0.50 -9.58
N THR A 81 -3.37 0.33 -10.54
CA THR A 81 -3.15 -0.97 -11.21
C THR A 81 -1.66 -1.31 -11.24
N CYS A 82 -1.35 -2.60 -11.13
CA CYS A 82 0.02 -3.10 -11.16
C CYS A 82 0.09 -4.41 -11.96
N PHE A 83 1.07 -4.52 -12.87
CA PHE A 83 1.28 -5.77 -13.61
C PHE A 83 2.12 -6.75 -12.81
N VAL A 84 1.62 -7.98 -12.66
CA VAL A 84 2.31 -9.05 -11.93
C VAL A 84 3.26 -9.78 -12.86
N ASP A 85 4.56 -9.54 -12.72
CA ASP A 85 5.62 -10.07 -13.60
C ASP A 85 6.20 -11.42 -13.13
N SER A 86 5.97 -11.79 -11.87
CA SER A 86 6.49 -12.99 -11.20
C SER A 86 5.38 -13.89 -10.67
N ASN A 87 5.67 -15.19 -10.50
CA ASN A 87 4.76 -16.13 -9.82
C ASN A 87 4.87 -16.05 -8.29
N ASP A 88 5.92 -15.41 -7.77
CA ASP A 88 6.08 -15.05 -6.36
C ASP A 88 6.33 -13.54 -6.38
N PHE A 89 5.27 -12.77 -6.16
CA PHE A 89 5.24 -11.33 -6.36
C PHE A 89 4.99 -10.64 -5.03
N GLU A 90 5.87 -9.70 -4.68
CA GLU A 90 5.75 -8.88 -3.49
C GLU A 90 5.27 -7.49 -3.91
N PHE A 91 4.17 -7.05 -3.30
CA PHE A 91 3.56 -5.76 -3.60
C PHE A 91 3.40 -4.97 -2.31
N PHE A 92 4.03 -3.80 -2.24
CA PHE A 92 3.79 -2.86 -1.15
C PHE A 92 2.63 -1.95 -1.52
N LEU A 93 1.61 -1.93 -0.68
CA LEU A 93 0.54 -0.94 -0.73
C LEU A 93 0.57 -0.12 0.54
N GLY A 94 0.81 1.17 0.40
CA GLY A 94 0.94 2.07 1.53
C GLY A 94 0.65 3.51 1.15
N ASP A 95 0.57 4.32 2.19
CA ASP A 95 0.36 5.76 2.14
C ASP A 95 1.33 6.43 3.13
N THR A 96 1.36 7.76 3.10
CA THR A 96 2.18 8.58 3.98
C THR A 96 1.29 9.51 4.80
N VAL A 97 1.69 9.90 6.00
CA VAL A 97 1.01 10.99 6.71
C VAL A 97 1.36 12.31 6.03
N TRP A 98 0.35 12.98 5.47
CA TRP A 98 0.48 14.19 4.65
C TRP A 98 -0.49 15.30 5.13
N GLU A 99 -0.25 16.56 4.76
CA GLU A 99 -1.05 17.71 5.22
C GLU A 99 -2.37 17.87 4.46
N PRO A 100 -3.54 18.08 5.12
CA PRO A 100 -3.69 18.48 6.52
C PRO A 100 -3.86 17.28 7.47
N TYR A 101 -2.83 17.03 8.29
CA TYR A 101 -2.82 15.92 9.25
C TYR A 101 -3.79 16.11 10.42
N GLU A 102 -4.31 17.33 10.64
CA GLU A 102 -5.35 17.61 11.66
C GLU A 102 -6.70 16.92 11.35
N GLN A 103 -6.90 16.48 10.11
CA GLN A 103 -8.10 15.79 9.67
C GLN A 103 -7.98 14.25 9.69
N MET A 104 -6.81 13.72 10.07
CA MET A 104 -6.49 12.28 10.14
C MET A 104 -6.67 11.74 11.56
#